data_AF-A0A938BGG4-F1
#
_entry.id   AF-A0A938BGG4-F1
#
_cell.length_a   1.000
_cell.length_b   1.000
_cell.length_c   1.000
_cell.angle_alpha   90.00
_cell.angle_beta   90.00
_cell.angle_gamma   90.00
#
_symmetry.space_group_name_H-M   'P 1'
#
loop_
_entity.id
_entity.type
_entity.pdbx_description
1 polymer ?
#
loop_
_entity_poly.entity_id
_entity_poly.type
_entity_poly.pdbx_seq_one_letter_code
_entity_poly.pdbx_strand_id
1 'polypeptide(L)'
;MANKIRFRVGLNGQPGNIEAILSEFGSEIYEVFAPAPPYICATARRITRYIDEKEIARQIKLAHNYNIRYNVLMNASCYGGMQFSSDFQKKIIKFVKFI
;
A
#
# COMPACT_ATOMS: atom_id res chain seq x y z
N MET A 1 -33.42 -3.99 -0.52
CA MET A 1 -32.23 -3.13 -0.40
C MET A 1 -31.29 -3.51 -1.53
N ALA A 2 -30.86 -2.55 -2.38
CA ALA A 2 -29.90 -2.84 -3.44
C ALA A 2 -28.55 -3.20 -2.82
N ASN A 3 -27.92 -4.30 -3.26
CA ASN A 3 -26.53 -4.59 -2.91
C ASN A 3 -25.66 -3.46 -3.49
N LYS A 4 -25.18 -2.55 -2.64
CA LYS A 4 -24.16 -1.57 -3.05
C LYS A 4 -22.95 -2.34 -3.56
N ILE A 5 -22.57 -2.11 -4.81
CA ILE A 5 -21.35 -2.67 -5.39
C ILE A 5 -20.18 -2.03 -4.65
N ARG A 6 -19.37 -2.85 -3.95
CA ARG A 6 -18.14 -2.37 -3.33
C ARG A 6 -17.01 -2.41 -4.36
N PHE A 7 -16.09 -1.45 -4.32
CA PHE A 7 -14.98 -1.34 -5.27
C PHE A 7 -13.60 -1.30 -4.58
N ARG A 8 -12.56 -1.43 -5.42
CA ARG A 8 -11.14 -1.41 -5.04
C ARG A 8 -10.48 -0.10 -5.43
N VAL A 9 -9.56 0.41 -4.62
CA VAL A 9 -8.90 1.71 -4.84
C VAL A 9 -7.38 1.61 -4.77
N GLY A 10 -6.69 2.30 -5.67
CA GLY A 10 -5.23 2.47 -5.61
C GLY A 10 -4.86 3.73 -4.83
N LEU A 11 -4.00 3.59 -3.82
CA LEU A 11 -3.40 4.72 -3.11
C LEU A 11 -2.15 5.19 -3.84
N ASN A 12 -1.89 6.49 -3.78
CA ASN A 12 -0.75 7.14 -4.43
C ASN A 12 0.51 7.22 -3.54
N GLY A 13 0.48 6.60 -2.35
CA GLY A 13 1.59 6.59 -1.41
C GLY A 13 1.79 7.92 -0.65
N GLN A 14 0.71 8.67 -0.37
CA GLN A 14 0.75 9.80 0.56
C GLN A 14 0.34 9.42 1.98
N PRO A 15 0.92 10.08 2.99
CA PRO A 15 0.29 10.15 4.31
C PRO A 15 -1.12 10.72 4.20
N GLY A 16 -2.06 10.21 5.00
CA GLY A 16 -3.43 10.73 5.03
C GLY A 16 -4.34 10.32 3.85
N ASN A 17 -3.82 9.58 2.86
CA ASN A 17 -4.57 9.30 1.63
C ASN A 17 -5.75 8.35 1.88
N ILE A 18 -5.59 7.42 2.82
CA ILE A 18 -6.66 6.49 3.17
C ILE A 18 -7.81 7.22 3.87
N GLU A 19 -7.53 8.20 4.73
CA GLU A 19 -8.53 9.02 5.42
C GLU A 19 -9.38 9.80 4.42
N ALA A 20 -8.73 10.43 3.44
CA ALA A 20 -9.43 11.18 2.39
C ALA A 20 -10.42 10.26 1.66
N ILE A 21 -9.96 9.09 1.23
CA ILE A 21 -10.78 8.10 0.53
C ILE A 21 -11.88 7.51 1.43
N LEU A 22 -11.60 7.26 2.71
CA LEU A 22 -12.58 6.76 3.68
C LEU A 22 -13.66 7.81 3.97
N SER A 23 -13.30 9.09 4.01
CA SER A 23 -14.25 10.18 4.24
C SER A 23 -15.26 10.31 3.10
N GLU A 24 -14.84 9.99 1.87
CA GLU A 24 -15.67 10.13 0.68
C GLU A 24 -16.44 8.84 0.34
N PHE A 25 -15.80 7.67 0.52
CA PHE A 25 -16.30 6.39 0.01
C PHE A 25 -16.22 5.22 1.00
N GLY A 26 -16.00 5.46 2.29
CA GLY A 26 -15.63 4.41 3.26
C GLY A 26 -16.55 3.17 3.28
N SER A 27 -17.86 3.34 3.12
CA SER A 27 -18.83 2.21 3.08
C SER A 27 -18.80 1.40 1.77
N GLU A 28 -18.19 1.93 0.72
CA GLU A 28 -18.22 1.39 -0.65
C GLU A 28 -16.90 0.72 -1.02
N ILE A 29 -15.90 0.78 -0.15
CA ILE A 29 -14.59 0.18 -0.40
C ILE A 29 -14.51 -1.15 0.31
N TYR A 30 -13.94 -2.17 -0.34
CA TYR A 30 -13.60 -3.43 0.30
C TYR A 30 -12.10 -3.75 0.28
N GLU A 31 -11.34 -3.04 -0.56
CA GLU A 31 -9.93 -3.32 -0.77
C GLU A 31 -9.18 -2.08 -1.26
N VAL A 32 -7.97 -1.87 -0.73
CA VAL A 32 -7.05 -0.84 -1.19
C VAL A 32 -5.70 -1.44 -1.55
N PHE A 33 -5.04 -0.81 -2.53
CA PHE A 33 -3.71 -1.16 -3.00
C PHE A 33 -2.77 0.03 -2.80
N ALA A 34 -1.78 -0.10 -1.94
CA ALA A 34 -0.81 0.96 -1.65
C ALA A 34 0.58 0.60 -2.14
N PRO A 35 1.39 1.52 -2.66
CA PRO A 35 2.78 1.23 -2.99
C PRO A 35 3.58 0.93 -1.72
N ALA A 36 4.55 0.03 -1.82
CA ALA A 36 5.54 -0.14 -0.76
C ALA A 36 6.43 1.12 -0.60
N PRO A 37 7.10 1.30 0.55
CA PRO A 37 8.06 2.38 0.71
C PRO A 37 9.19 2.25 -0.32
N PRO A 38 9.67 3.36 -0.90
CA PRO A 38 10.66 3.32 -2.00
C PRO A 38 12.00 2.68 -1.59
N TYR A 39 12.34 2.72 -0.29
CA TYR A 39 13.55 2.09 0.25
C TYR A 39 13.40 0.57 0.48
N ILE A 40 12.17 0.05 0.52
CA ILE A 40 11.85 -1.38 0.54
C ILE A 40 11.69 -1.91 -0.88
N CYS A 41 10.94 -1.20 -1.73
CA CYS A 41 10.78 -1.51 -3.14
C CYS A 41 10.60 -0.20 -3.91
N ALA A 42 11.62 0.15 -4.69
CA ALA A 42 11.57 1.25 -5.63
C ALA A 42 10.52 0.95 -6.69
N THR A 43 9.46 1.72 -6.70
CA THR A 43 8.58 1.73 -7.86
C THR A 43 9.29 2.59 -8.91
N ALA A 44 9.39 2.16 -10.17
CA ALA A 44 9.94 3.01 -11.24
C ALA A 44 9.04 4.22 -11.58
N ARG A 45 8.04 4.50 -10.75
CA ARG A 45 7.29 5.75 -10.80
C ARG A 45 8.12 6.81 -10.09
N ARG A 46 8.08 8.04 -10.61
CA ARG A 46 8.66 9.22 -9.94
C ARG A 46 7.86 9.49 -8.66
N ILE A 47 8.07 8.69 -7.60
CA ILE A 47 7.38 8.87 -6.34
C ILE A 47 8.00 10.08 -5.68
N THR A 48 7.29 11.20 -5.70
CA THR A 48 7.71 12.44 -5.02
C THR A 48 7.52 12.36 -3.51
N ARG A 49 6.98 11.28 -2.95
CA ARG A 49 6.42 11.28 -1.58
C ARG A 49 6.66 9.94 -0.87
N TYR A 50 7.08 10.06 0.38
CA TYR A 50 7.67 8.99 1.18
C TYR A 50 6.68 8.58 2.28
N ILE A 51 5.87 7.54 2.04
CA ILE A 51 5.28 6.80 3.16
C ILE A 51 6.33 5.84 3.70
N ASP A 52 6.51 5.86 5.02
CA ASP A 52 7.39 4.94 5.72
C ASP A 52 6.60 3.72 6.24
N GLU A 53 7.32 2.77 6.81
CA GLU A 53 6.75 1.60 7.48
C GLU A 53 5.70 1.95 8.54
N LYS A 54 5.93 3.01 9.33
CA LYS A 54 5.03 3.41 10.41
C LYS A 54 3.70 3.90 9.87
N GLU A 55 3.75 4.72 8.82
CA GLU A 55 2.56 5.21 8.15
C GLU A 55 1.78 4.08 7.49
N ILE A 56 2.46 3.11 6.85
CA ILE A 56 1.80 1.91 6.31
C ILE A 56 1.09 1.12 7.41
N ALA A 57 1.78 0.83 8.52
CA ALA A 57 1.19 0.10 9.65
C ALA A 57 -0.04 0.83 10.22
N ARG A 58 0.03 2.17 10.30
CA ARG A 58 -1.09 3.02 10.72
C ARG A 58 -2.27 2.93 9.76
N GLN A 59 -2.03 2.99 8.45
CA GLN A 59 -3.07 2.88 7.43
C GLN A 59 -3.70 1.48 7.38
N ILE A 60 -2.92 0.41 7.56
CA ILE A 60 -3.43 -0.96 7.68
C ILE A 60 -4.41 -1.06 8.85
N LYS A 61 -4.02 -0.58 10.04
CA LYS A 61 -4.88 -0.59 11.22
C LYS A 61 -6.17 0.19 10.96
N LEU A 62 -6.08 1.36 10.33
CA LEU A 62 -7.24 2.15 9.99
C LEU A 62 -8.16 1.41 9.00
N ALA A 63 -7.63 0.82 7.93
CA ALA A 63 -8.42 0.06 6.96
C ALA A 63 -9.18 -1.11 7.60
N HIS A 64 -8.52 -1.84 8.50
CA HIS A 64 -9.12 -2.97 9.20
C HIS A 64 -10.28 -2.55 10.11
N ASN A 65 -10.22 -1.37 10.75
CA ASN A 65 -11.35 -0.84 11.51
C ASN A 65 -12.62 -0.62 10.65
N TYR A 66 -12.45 -0.48 9.33
CA TYR A 66 -13.54 -0.33 8.36
C TYR A 66 -13.83 -1.62 7.57
N ASN A 67 -13.26 -2.77 7.97
CA ASN A 67 -13.38 -4.05 7.25
C ASN A 67 -12.94 -3.94 5.77
N ILE A 68 -11.81 -3.26 5.54
CA ILE A 68 -11.18 -3.09 4.23
C ILE A 68 -9.86 -3.87 4.19
N ARG A 69 -9.64 -4.66 3.14
CA ARG A 69 -8.34 -5.33 2.91
C ARG A 69 -7.30 -4.31 2.46
N TYR A 70 -6.13 -4.33 3.07
CA TYR A 70 -5.03 -3.43 2.70
C TYR A 70 -3.90 -4.23 2.06
N ASN A 71 -3.64 -4.02 0.77
CA ASN A 71 -2.59 -4.73 0.03
C ASN A 71 -1.43 -3.78 -0.27
N VAL A 72 -0.23 -4.13 0.21
CA VAL A 72 0.99 -3.41 -0.16
C VAL A 72 1.55 -4.00 -1.45
N LEU A 73 1.62 -3.17 -2.49
CA LEU A 73 2.15 -3.50 -3.79
C LEU A 73 3.68 -3.49 -3.75
N MET A 74 4.24 -4.70 -3.68
CA MET A 74 5.66 -4.97 -3.87
C MET A 74 6.00 -5.11 -5.36
N ASN A 75 5.73 -4.07 -6.16
CA ASN A 75 5.84 -4.20 -7.62
C ASN A 75 7.26 -3.93 -8.13
N ALA A 76 7.94 -5.00 -8.55
CA ALA A 76 9.26 -4.93 -9.17
C ALA A 76 9.24 -4.76 -10.71
N SER A 77 8.07 -4.61 -11.35
CA SER A 77 7.90 -4.76 -12.82
C SER A 77 8.67 -3.75 -13.70
N CYS A 78 9.33 -2.75 -13.13
CA CYS A 78 10.14 -1.80 -13.90
C CYS A 78 11.59 -1.68 -13.41
N TYR A 79 12.10 -2.68 -12.68
CA TYR A 79 13.52 -2.71 -12.28
C TYR A 79 14.49 -3.08 -13.41
N GLY A 80 14.04 -3.23 -14.66
CA GLY A 80 14.94 -3.44 -15.80
C GLY A 80 15.82 -4.69 -15.69
N GLY A 81 15.34 -5.75 -15.04
CA GLY A 81 16.13 -6.97 -14.85
C GLY A 81 17.17 -6.90 -13.72
N MET A 82 17.11 -5.90 -12.84
CA MET A 82 17.92 -5.86 -11.63
C MET A 82 17.66 -7.13 -10.81
N GLN A 83 18.63 -8.04 -10.78
CA GLN A 83 18.56 -9.23 -9.94
C GLN A 83 18.31 -8.77 -8.50
N PHE A 84 17.29 -9.34 -7.87
CA PHE A 84 17.05 -9.14 -6.45
C PHE A 84 18.26 -9.65 -5.69
N SER A 85 19.15 -8.74 -5.29
CA SER A 85 20.28 -9.11 -4.44
C SER A 85 19.74 -9.74 -3.16
N SER A 86 20.54 -10.60 -2.54
CA SER A 86 20.21 -11.22 -1.25
C SER A 86 19.84 -10.17 -0.20
N ASP A 87 20.45 -8.99 -0.23
CA ASP A 87 20.13 -7.88 0.67
C ASP A 87 18.77 -7.26 0.40
N PHE A 88 18.36 -7.16 -0.86
CA PHE A 88 17.02 -6.70 -1.20
C PHE A 88 15.95 -7.70 -0.75
N GLN A 89 16.19 -9.00 -0.93
CA GLN A 89 15.31 -10.05 -0.40
C GLN A 89 15.18 -9.97 1.13
N LYS A 90 16.30 -9.76 1.85
CA LYS A 90 16.29 -9.56 3.31
C LYS A 90 15.45 -8.34 3.71
N LYS A 91 15.53 -7.24 2.96
CA LYS A 91 14.72 -6.03 3.22
C LYS A 91 13.22 -6.31 3.07
N ILE A 92 12.81 -7.01 2.00
CA ILE A 92 11.41 -7.41 1.81
C ILE A 92 10.95 -8.34 2.93
N ILE A 93 11.73 -9.38 3.26
CA ILE A 93 11.37 -10.33 4.33
C ILE A 93 11.23 -9.60 5.67
N LYS A 94 12.14 -8.66 5.97
CA LYS A 94 12.07 -7.86 7.20
C LYS A 94 10.82 -6.97 7.22
N PHE A 95 10.49 -6.34 6.10
CA PHE A 95 9.30 -5.52 5.96
C PHE A 95 8.02 -6.34 6.17
N VAL A 96 7.87 -7.48 5.49
CA VAL A 96 6.70 -8.36 5.61
C VAL A 96 6.53 -8.90 7.03
N LYS A 97 7.61 -9.12 7.78
CA LYS A 97 7.54 -9.52 9.19
C LYS A 97 7.16 -8.37 10.14
N PHE A 98 7.29 -7.13 9.70
CA PHE A 98 6.99 -5.94 10.49
C PHE A 98 5.51 -5.52 10.40
N ILE A 99 4.93 -5.57 9.20
CA ILE A 99 3.51 -5.24 8.93
C ILE A 99 2.57 -6.39 9.24
#